data_AF-A0AAF0RFI9-F1
#
_entry.id   AF-A0AAF0RFI9-F1
#
_cell.length_a   1.000
_cell.length_b   1.000
_cell.length_c   1.000
_cell.angle_alpha   90.00
_cell.angle_beta   90.00
_cell.angle_gamma   90.00
#
_symmetry.space_group_name_H-M   'P 1'
#
loop_
_entity.id
_entity.type
_entity.pdbx_description
1 polymer ?
#
loop_
_entity_poly.entity_id
_entity_poly.type
_entity_poly.pdbx_seq_one_letter_code
_entity_poly.pdbx_strand_id
1 'polypeptide(L)'
;MTRTTASTVVFYSARPAQRTGQLVVDVVVLVGCVLAVVLGVTVARAIGGLAMIGTRVSRDGSAFQEQLDRAATALGRLPFAGDSVSAPLRDASSHAGAIAAAGTQQHDATLRLAHLVGGGVAVVLVLALALVWLLVRGVPVRNATAVRRLAGHPGGTELLALRALTTRPEAALLGPDVVDRWRRGDPATVHALAELERHRNGLRTSATRD
;
A
#
# COMPACT_ATOMS: atom_id res chain seq x y z
N MET A 1 16.60 -47.64 3.46
CA MET A 1 17.01 -46.39 2.77
C MET A 1 15.92 -45.35 2.92
N THR A 2 16.16 -44.32 3.71
CA THR A 2 15.27 -43.20 4.04
C THR A 2 15.23 -42.20 2.89
N ARG A 3 14.04 -41.91 2.33
CA ARG A 3 13.86 -40.79 1.38
C ARG A 3 13.05 -39.67 2.01
N THR A 4 13.77 -38.59 2.31
CA THR A 4 13.30 -37.28 2.76
C THR A 4 12.33 -36.68 1.74
N THR A 5 11.06 -36.54 2.11
CA THR A 5 10.07 -35.75 1.36
C THR A 5 10.32 -34.26 1.59
N ALA A 6 11.11 -33.65 0.70
CA ALA A 6 11.19 -32.20 0.61
C ALA A 6 9.84 -31.66 0.10
N SER A 7 9.16 -30.91 0.96
CA SER A 7 7.91 -30.21 0.68
C SER A 7 8.17 -29.03 -0.27
N THR A 8 8.18 -29.29 -1.57
CA THR A 8 8.29 -28.22 -2.57
C THR A 8 6.98 -27.46 -2.65
N VAL A 9 6.99 -26.21 -2.17
CA VAL A 9 5.89 -25.26 -2.36
C VAL A 9 5.79 -24.96 -3.85
N VAL A 10 4.74 -25.49 -4.49
CA VAL A 10 4.47 -25.27 -5.92
C VAL A 10 3.99 -23.82 -6.11
N PHE A 11 4.89 -22.96 -6.58
CA PHE A 11 4.65 -21.53 -6.85
C PHE A 11 4.22 -21.23 -8.29
N TYR A 12 3.90 -22.23 -9.12
CA TYR A 12 3.80 -21.97 -10.56
C TYR A 12 2.68 -22.75 -11.27
N SER A 13 1.65 -22.04 -11.76
CA SER A 13 0.57 -22.57 -12.61
C SER A 13 0.90 -22.45 -14.11
N ALA A 14 0.51 -23.47 -14.88
CA ALA A 14 0.77 -23.61 -16.30
C ALA A 14 -0.34 -22.97 -17.19
N ARG A 15 -0.50 -21.65 -17.15
CA ARG A 15 -1.24 -20.89 -18.18
C ARG A 15 -0.53 -19.57 -18.55
N PRO A 16 -0.13 -19.35 -19.82
CA PRO A 16 0.48 -18.09 -20.24
C PRO A 16 -0.44 -16.87 -20.03
N ALA A 17 -1.76 -17.01 -20.23
CA ALA A 17 -2.72 -15.92 -20.02
C ALA A 17 -2.85 -15.47 -18.55
N GLN A 18 -2.72 -16.40 -17.58
CA GLN A 18 -2.69 -16.05 -16.16
C GLN A 18 -1.36 -15.41 -15.76
N ARG A 19 -0.25 -15.82 -16.39
CA ARG A 19 1.08 -15.21 -16.17
C ARG A 19 1.11 -13.76 -16.66
N THR A 20 0.59 -13.48 -17.85
CA THR A 20 0.54 -12.11 -18.39
C THR A 20 -0.36 -11.22 -17.53
N GLY A 21 -1.53 -11.72 -17.10
CA GLY A 21 -2.41 -10.99 -16.19
C GLY A 21 -1.76 -10.68 -14.84
N GLN A 22 -1.01 -11.63 -14.25
CA GLN A 22 -0.28 -11.40 -13.01
C GLN A 22 0.84 -10.38 -13.17
N LEU A 23 1.61 -10.45 -14.25
CA LEU A 23 2.67 -9.49 -14.52
C LEU A 23 2.10 -8.09 -14.74
N VAL A 24 0.97 -7.97 -15.45
CA VAL A 24 0.27 -6.70 -15.63
C VAL A 24 -0.22 -6.15 -14.29
N VAL A 25 -0.82 -6.97 -13.42
CA VAL A 25 -1.25 -6.54 -12.07
C VAL A 25 -0.07 -6.10 -11.22
N ASP A 26 1.04 -6.85 -11.25
CA ASP A 26 2.26 -6.49 -10.51
C ASP A 26 2.82 -5.14 -10.99
N VAL A 27 2.87 -4.93 -12.31
CA VAL A 27 3.33 -3.66 -12.91
C VAL A 27 2.38 -2.51 -12.58
N VAL A 28 1.06 -2.72 -12.68
CA VAL A 28 0.06 -1.68 -12.34
C VAL A 28 0.16 -1.29 -10.87
N VAL A 29 0.32 -2.25 -9.97
CA VAL A 29 0.50 -1.99 -8.53
C VAL A 29 1.82 -1.26 -8.27
N LEU A 30 2.90 -1.69 -8.92
CA LEU A 30 4.19 -1.02 -8.79
C LEU A 30 4.13 0.44 -9.26
N VAL A 31 3.57 0.68 -10.45
CA VAL A 31 3.36 2.03 -10.99
C VAL A 31 2.44 2.84 -10.08
N GLY A 32 1.36 2.24 -9.59
CA GLY A 32 0.44 2.87 -8.64
C GLY A 32 1.13 3.28 -7.34
N CYS A 33 2.03 2.45 -6.79
CA CYS A 33 2.83 2.79 -5.61
C CYS A 33 3.75 3.97 -5.88
N VAL A 34 4.42 4.01 -7.04
CA VAL A 34 5.25 5.16 -7.43
C VAL A 34 4.40 6.43 -7.52
N LEU A 35 3.24 6.36 -8.18
CA LEU A 35 2.31 7.49 -8.30
C LEU A 35 1.79 7.96 -6.94
N ALA A 36 1.48 7.04 -6.02
CA ALA A 36 1.06 7.36 -4.66
C ALA A 36 2.16 8.12 -3.88
N VAL A 37 3.41 7.69 -4.00
CA VAL A 37 4.55 8.39 -3.38
C VAL A 37 4.74 9.78 -4.01
N VAL A 38 4.69 9.88 -5.34
CA VAL A 38 4.78 11.17 -6.04
C VAL A 38 3.66 12.11 -5.58
N LEU A 39 2.44 11.61 -5.45
CA LEU A 39 1.31 12.39 -4.97
C LEU A 39 1.53 12.87 -3.53
N GLY A 40 1.93 11.98 -2.63
CA GLY A 40 2.21 12.33 -1.23
C GLY A 40 3.32 13.37 -1.09
N VAL A 41 4.41 13.23 -1.86
CA VAL A 41 5.49 14.23 -1.92
C VAL A 41 4.99 15.56 -2.46
N THR A 42 4.12 15.54 -3.47
CA THR A 42 3.52 16.76 -4.05
C THR A 42 2.66 17.49 -3.02
N VAL A 43 1.83 16.75 -2.28
CA VAL A 43 1.02 17.29 -1.18
C VAL A 43 1.91 17.88 -0.08
N ALA A 44 2.96 17.16 0.35
CA ALA A 44 3.91 17.66 1.33
C ALA A 44 4.58 18.96 0.89
N ARG A 45 5.01 19.05 -0.38
CA ARG A 45 5.63 20.27 -0.92
C ARG A 45 4.65 21.44 -0.98
N ALA A 46 3.40 21.19 -1.39
CA ALA A 46 2.37 22.23 -1.44
C ALA A 46 2.11 22.82 -0.04
N ILE A 47 1.99 21.97 0.98
CA ILE A 47 1.81 22.40 2.37
C ILE A 47 3.09 23.07 2.89
N GLY A 48 4.26 22.48 2.65
CA GLY A 48 5.56 23.00 3.07
C GLY A 48 5.87 24.39 2.49
N GLY A 49 5.32 24.72 1.31
CA GLY A 49 5.39 26.07 0.74
C GLY A 49 4.81 27.15 1.65
N LEU A 50 3.84 26.81 2.52
CA LEU A 50 3.26 27.74 3.49
C LEU A 50 4.25 28.09 4.63
N ALA A 51 5.27 27.26 4.86
CA ALA A 51 6.26 27.50 5.90
C ALA A 51 7.11 28.75 5.62
N MET A 52 7.18 29.18 4.35
CA MET A 52 7.83 30.43 3.95
C MET A 52 7.19 31.67 4.59
N ILE A 53 5.89 31.61 4.93
CA ILE A 53 5.19 32.69 5.61
C ILE A 53 5.76 32.85 7.02
N GLY A 54 5.89 31.75 7.77
CA GLY A 54 6.47 31.75 9.11
C GLY A 54 7.92 32.26 9.14
N THR A 55 8.73 31.88 8.14
CA THR A 55 10.11 32.37 8.01
C THR A 55 10.18 33.88 7.79
N ARG A 56 9.30 34.46 6.96
CA ARG A 56 9.24 35.91 6.74
C ARG A 56 8.81 36.64 8.01
N VAL A 57 7.74 36.18 8.65
CA VAL A 57 7.24 36.75 9.91
C VAL A 57 8.32 36.70 11.00
N SER A 58 9.01 35.57 11.14
CA SER A 58 10.13 35.42 12.08
C SER A 58 11.23 36.44 11.80
N ARG A 59 11.70 36.52 10.55
CA ARG A 59 12.79 37.42 10.16
C ARG A 59 12.44 38.89 10.35
N ASP A 60 11.26 39.31 9.89
CA ASP A 60 10.83 40.70 9.95
C ASP A 60 10.54 41.11 11.41
N GLY A 61 9.93 40.21 12.19
CA GLY A 61 9.71 40.39 13.62
C GLY A 61 11.01 40.54 14.41
N SER A 62 12.02 39.69 14.15
CA SER A 62 13.33 39.80 14.79
C SER A 62 14.06 41.09 14.40
N ALA A 63 14.04 41.47 13.11
CA ALA A 63 14.64 42.72 12.68
C ALA A 63 13.95 43.94 13.32
N PHE A 64 12.64 43.89 13.50
CA PHE A 64 11.88 44.95 14.16
C PHE A 64 12.14 44.99 15.67
N GLN A 65 12.21 43.84 16.33
CA GLN A 65 12.63 43.71 17.73
C GLN A 65 13.99 44.37 17.96
N GLU A 66 15.00 44.05 17.15
CA GLU A 66 16.33 44.65 17.29
C GLU A 66 16.33 46.16 17.08
N GLN A 67 15.55 46.68 16.13
CA GLN A 67 15.44 48.12 15.89
C GLN A 67 14.84 48.84 17.09
N LEU A 68 13.76 48.29 17.67
CA LEU A 68 13.11 48.83 18.85
C LEU A 68 14.01 48.76 20.09
N ASP A 69 14.75 47.66 20.25
CA ASP A 69 15.69 47.49 21.37
C ASP A 69 16.86 48.47 21.31
N ARG A 70 17.41 48.68 20.10
CA ARG A 70 18.44 49.71 19.85
C ARG A 70 17.91 51.12 20.16
N ALA A 71 16.69 51.43 19.73
CA ALA A 71 16.06 52.72 20.00
C ALA A 71 15.75 52.91 21.50
N ALA A 72 15.24 51.88 22.19
CA ALA A 72 15.02 51.90 23.63
C ALA A 72 16.32 52.13 24.40
N THR A 73 17.40 51.46 24.02
CA THR A 73 18.73 51.62 24.62
C THR A 73 19.28 53.03 24.41
N ALA A 74 19.09 53.62 23.23
CA ALA A 74 19.52 54.99 22.95
C ALA A 74 18.73 56.01 23.79
N LEU A 75 17.40 55.89 23.84
CA LEU A 75 16.53 56.79 24.59
C LEU A 75 16.67 56.64 26.11
N GLY A 76 17.01 55.44 26.58
CA GLY A 76 17.28 55.15 27.99
C GLY A 76 18.48 55.94 28.56
N ARG A 77 19.34 56.49 27.70
CA ARG A 77 20.50 57.32 28.12
C ARG A 77 20.13 58.78 28.42
N LEU A 78 18.89 59.20 28.21
CA LEU A 78 18.45 60.57 28.47
C LEU A 78 18.34 60.84 29.99
N PRO A 79 18.91 61.94 30.51
CA PRO A 79 18.79 62.30 31.92
C PRO A 79 17.35 62.67 32.28
N PHE A 80 16.92 62.33 33.50
CA PHE A 80 15.60 62.61 34.10
C PHE A 80 14.37 61.96 33.45
N ALA A 81 14.41 61.57 32.16
CA ALA A 81 13.26 61.00 31.43
C ALA A 81 13.55 59.67 30.68
N GLY A 82 14.79 59.18 30.69
CA GLY A 82 15.19 58.01 29.89
C GLY A 82 14.32 56.77 30.10
N ASP A 83 13.99 56.43 31.34
CA ASP A 83 13.17 55.24 31.64
C ASP A 83 11.73 55.36 31.14
N SER A 84 11.09 56.52 31.35
CA SER A 84 9.71 56.76 30.92
C SER A 84 9.55 56.73 29.40
N VAL A 85 10.56 57.21 28.66
CA VAL A 85 10.56 57.24 27.19
C VAL A 85 10.97 55.89 26.58
N SER A 86 11.88 55.15 27.23
CA SER A 86 12.37 53.86 26.72
C SER A 86 11.47 52.67 27.06
N ALA A 87 10.65 52.75 28.11
CA ALA A 87 9.79 51.64 28.54
C ALA A 87 8.79 51.17 27.46
N PRO A 88 8.04 52.04 26.75
CA PRO A 88 7.13 51.60 25.70
C PRO A 88 7.85 50.92 24.52
N LEU A 89 9.08 51.32 24.21
CA LEU A 89 9.88 50.70 23.15
C LEU A 89 10.40 49.33 23.56
N ARG A 90 10.78 49.13 24.83
CA ARG A 90 11.11 47.79 25.36
C ARG A 90 9.91 46.86 25.34
N ASP A 91 8.73 47.38 25.68
CA ASP A 91 7.51 46.59 25.64
C ASP A 91 7.17 46.19 24.18
N ALA A 92 7.25 47.13 23.25
CA ALA A 92 7.08 46.88 21.82
C ALA A 92 8.14 45.90 21.26
N SER A 93 9.40 45.99 21.70
CA SER A 93 10.45 45.05 21.28
C SER A 93 10.15 43.63 21.75
N SER A 94 9.64 43.47 22.97
CA SER A 94 9.22 42.17 23.50
C SER A 94 8.08 41.55 22.69
N HIS A 95 7.07 42.35 22.31
CA HIS A 95 5.97 41.91 21.46
C HIS A 95 6.44 41.54 20.05
N ALA A 96 7.35 42.33 19.46
CA ALA A 96 7.98 42.00 18.18
C ALA A 96 8.72 40.65 18.24
N GLY A 97 9.41 40.37 19.36
CA GLY A 97 10.05 39.09 19.60
C GLY A 97 9.06 37.93 19.75
N ALA A 98 7.93 38.15 20.42
CA ALA A 98 6.86 37.15 20.51
C ALA A 98 6.27 36.81 19.14
N ILE A 99 6.07 37.81 18.27
CA ILE A 99 5.65 37.61 16.87
C ILE A 99 6.70 36.80 16.10
N ALA A 100 7.98 37.14 16.28
CA ALA A 100 9.05 36.41 15.62
C ALA A 100 9.09 34.93 16.02
N ALA A 101 8.92 34.64 17.31
CA ALA A 101 8.84 33.29 17.86
C ALA A 101 7.58 32.54 17.39
N ALA A 102 6.44 33.22 17.27
CA ALA A 102 5.25 32.63 16.67
C ALA A 102 5.49 32.23 15.20
N GLY A 103 6.25 33.05 14.45
CA GLY A 103 6.66 32.75 13.08
C GLY A 103 7.51 31.47 12.96
N THR A 104 8.47 31.26 13.87
CA THR A 104 9.28 30.03 13.89
C THR A 104 8.44 28.81 14.26
N GLN A 105 7.58 28.93 15.28
CA GLN A 105 6.68 27.85 15.67
C GLN A 105 5.72 27.46 14.55
N GLN A 106 5.16 28.42 13.83
CA GLN A 106 4.29 28.18 12.69
C GLN A 106 5.03 27.51 11.52
N HIS A 107 6.27 27.94 11.24
CA HIS A 107 7.14 27.31 10.24
C HIS A 107 7.33 25.81 10.55
N ASP A 108 7.74 25.50 11.77
CA ASP A 108 7.99 24.12 12.21
C ASP A 108 6.71 23.28 12.21
N ALA A 109 5.59 23.84 12.69
CA ALA A 109 4.30 23.15 12.69
C ALA A 109 3.84 22.83 11.26
N THR A 110 4.03 23.77 10.33
CA THR A 110 3.67 23.60 8.92
C THR A 110 4.51 22.51 8.26
N LEU A 111 5.82 22.46 8.52
CA LEU A 111 6.68 21.40 7.99
C LEU A 111 6.31 20.02 8.56
N ARG A 112 6.00 19.94 9.85
CA ARG A 112 5.50 18.69 10.45
C ARG A 112 4.19 18.25 9.81
N LEU A 113 3.24 19.17 9.63
CA LEU A 113 1.97 18.92 8.97
C LEU A 113 2.18 18.42 7.52
N ALA A 114 3.06 19.08 6.78
CA ALA A 114 3.41 18.68 5.42
C ALA A 114 3.88 17.23 5.34
N HIS A 115 4.78 16.83 6.24
CA HIS A 115 5.30 15.46 6.27
C HIS A 115 4.23 14.45 6.70
N LEU A 116 3.43 14.76 7.72
CA LEU A 116 2.39 13.86 8.21
C LEU A 116 1.29 13.65 7.17
N VAL A 117 0.79 14.72 6.57
CA VAL A 117 -0.29 14.65 5.58
C VAL A 117 0.21 14.01 4.28
N GLY A 118 1.34 14.48 3.75
CA GLY A 118 1.90 13.93 2.51
C GLY A 118 2.30 12.46 2.65
N GLY A 119 2.97 12.11 3.76
CA GLY A 119 3.32 10.72 4.08
C GLY A 119 2.09 9.85 4.31
N GLY A 120 1.10 10.35 5.06
CA GLY A 120 -0.16 9.65 5.31
C GLY A 120 -0.92 9.32 4.03
N VAL A 121 -1.04 10.27 3.11
CA VAL A 121 -1.68 10.04 1.79
C VAL A 121 -0.96 8.95 1.00
N ALA A 122 0.38 9.01 0.93
CA ALA A 122 1.16 7.97 0.24
C ALA A 122 0.95 6.60 0.88
N VAL A 123 1.03 6.51 2.20
CA VAL A 123 0.86 5.25 2.95
C VAL A 123 -0.52 4.65 2.73
N VAL A 124 -1.59 5.45 2.87
CA VAL A 124 -2.97 4.96 2.69
C VAL A 124 -3.18 4.40 1.28
N LEU A 125 -2.69 5.10 0.26
CA LEU A 125 -2.81 4.65 -1.13
C LEU A 125 -1.99 3.39 -1.41
N VAL A 126 -0.75 3.32 -0.91
CA VAL A 126 0.09 2.13 -1.04
C VAL A 126 -0.54 0.93 -0.32
N LEU A 127 -1.09 1.12 0.88
CA LEU A 127 -1.77 0.06 1.62
C LEU A 127 -3.03 -0.43 0.90
N ALA A 128 -3.82 0.48 0.32
CA ALA A 128 -4.98 0.12 -0.47
C ALA A 128 -4.57 -0.72 -1.71
N LEU A 129 -3.54 -0.29 -2.44
CA LEU A 129 -3.00 -1.03 -3.58
C LEU A 129 -2.43 -2.39 -3.15
N ALA A 130 -1.71 -2.45 -2.04
CA ALA A 130 -1.16 -3.69 -1.49
C ALA A 130 -2.27 -4.65 -1.06
N LEU A 131 -3.37 -4.15 -0.49
CA LEU A 131 -4.53 -4.96 -0.13
C LEU A 131 -5.21 -5.54 -1.37
N VAL A 132 -5.46 -4.71 -2.40
CA VAL A 132 -6.02 -5.17 -3.68
C VAL A 132 -5.09 -6.21 -4.32
N TRP A 133 -3.79 -5.95 -4.35
CA TRP A 133 -2.79 -6.88 -4.83
C TRP A 133 -2.83 -8.21 -4.08
N LEU A 134 -2.90 -8.18 -2.75
CA LEU A 134 -2.96 -9.38 -1.91
C LEU A 134 -4.24 -10.18 -2.14
N LEU A 135 -5.39 -9.53 -2.28
CA LEU A 135 -6.66 -10.19 -2.57
C LEU A 135 -6.64 -10.87 -3.94
N VAL A 136 -6.16 -10.18 -4.97
CA VAL A 136 -6.03 -10.73 -6.33
C VAL A 136 -5.02 -11.87 -6.38
N ARG A 137 -3.89 -11.73 -5.67
CA ARG A 137 -2.80 -12.73 -5.64
C ARG A 137 -3.13 -13.95 -4.78
N GLY A 138 -3.81 -13.75 -3.65
CA GLY A 138 -4.05 -14.77 -2.62
C GLY A 138 -5.13 -15.79 -2.97
N VAL A 139 -6.19 -15.37 -3.68
CA VAL A 139 -7.32 -16.25 -4.03
C VAL A 139 -6.88 -17.45 -4.90
N PRO A 140 -6.09 -17.28 -5.98
CA PRO A 140 -5.59 -18.40 -6.77
C PRO A 140 -4.70 -19.36 -5.98
N VAL A 141 -3.82 -18.83 -5.12
CA VAL A 141 -2.88 -19.64 -4.32
C VAL A 141 -3.63 -20.52 -3.32
N ARG A 142 -4.65 -19.97 -2.65
CA ARG A 142 -5.48 -20.71 -1.70
C ARG A 142 -6.27 -21.82 -2.39
N ASN A 143 -6.84 -21.55 -3.56
CA ASN A 143 -7.57 -22.53 -4.35
C ASN A 143 -6.66 -23.66 -4.85
N ALA A 144 -5.49 -23.32 -5.40
CA ALA A 144 -4.51 -24.31 -5.85
C ALA A 144 -4.00 -25.20 -4.68
N THR A 145 -3.82 -24.62 -3.50
CA THR A 145 -3.42 -25.37 -2.31
C THR A 145 -4.51 -26.34 -1.85
N ALA A 146 -5.78 -25.91 -1.84
CA ALA A 146 -6.90 -26.78 -1.51
C ALA A 146 -7.04 -27.95 -2.50
N VAL A 147 -6.90 -27.70 -3.81
CA VAL A 147 -6.95 -28.73 -4.86
C VAL A 147 -5.79 -29.70 -4.71
N ARG A 148 -4.57 -29.22 -4.40
CA ARG A 148 -3.40 -30.08 -4.17
C ARG A 148 -3.57 -30.99 -2.95
N ARG A 149 -4.17 -30.50 -1.87
CA ARG A 149 -4.50 -31.32 -0.69
C ARG A 149 -5.54 -32.39 -1.01
N LEU A 150 -6.58 -32.03 -1.78
CA LEU A 150 -7.63 -32.97 -2.19
C LEU A 150 -7.09 -34.08 -3.09
N ALA A 151 -6.17 -33.74 -4.01
CA ALA A 151 -5.52 -34.70 -4.90
C ALA A 151 -4.67 -35.75 -4.14
N GLY A 152 -4.18 -35.43 -2.94
CA GLY A 152 -3.40 -36.34 -2.11
C GLY A 152 -4.22 -37.22 -1.16
N HIS A 153 -5.56 -37.07 -1.13
CA HIS A 153 -6.43 -37.91 -0.32
C HIS A 153 -6.78 -39.22 -1.05
N PRO A 154 -7.02 -40.33 -0.33
CA PRO A 154 -7.70 -41.50 -0.89
C PRO A 154 -9.06 -41.08 -1.46
N GLY A 155 -9.36 -41.41 -2.72
CA GLY A 155 -10.55 -40.91 -3.43
C GLY A 155 -10.45 -39.47 -3.94
N GLY A 156 -9.24 -38.91 -3.96
CA GLY A 156 -8.99 -37.52 -4.36
C GLY A 156 -9.38 -37.20 -5.80
N THR A 157 -9.30 -38.18 -6.71
CA THR A 157 -9.69 -38.00 -8.11
C THR A 157 -11.21 -37.84 -8.23
N GLU A 158 -11.98 -38.63 -7.50
CA GLU A 158 -13.44 -38.60 -7.46
C GLU A 158 -13.95 -37.31 -6.82
N LEU A 159 -13.31 -36.84 -5.74
CA LEU A 159 -13.63 -35.56 -5.10
C LEU A 159 -13.34 -34.36 -6.01
N LEU A 160 -12.24 -34.42 -6.77
CA LEU A 160 -11.92 -33.40 -7.78
C LEU A 160 -12.92 -33.43 -8.93
N ALA A 161 -13.32 -34.61 -9.39
CA ALA A 161 -14.34 -34.78 -10.43
C ALA A 161 -15.70 -34.22 -10.01
N LEU A 162 -16.14 -34.50 -8.77
CA LEU A 162 -17.38 -33.96 -8.22
C LEU A 162 -17.32 -32.43 -8.08
N ARG A 163 -16.19 -31.89 -7.64
CA ARG A 163 -15.99 -30.44 -7.58
C ARG A 163 -16.03 -29.80 -8.96
N ALA A 164 -15.45 -30.46 -9.97
CA ALA A 164 -15.52 -30.00 -11.35
C ALA A 164 -16.97 -29.91 -11.83
N LEU A 165 -17.77 -30.95 -11.62
CA LEU A 165 -19.19 -30.99 -11.99
C LEU A 165 -20.02 -29.88 -11.32
N THR A 166 -19.74 -29.55 -10.07
CA THR A 166 -20.56 -28.59 -9.28
C THR A 166 -20.13 -27.15 -9.44
N THR A 167 -18.88 -26.89 -9.79
CA THR A 167 -18.32 -25.53 -9.80
C THR A 167 -17.88 -25.05 -11.17
N ARG A 168 -17.82 -25.94 -12.19
CA ARG A 168 -17.29 -25.63 -13.52
C ARG A 168 -18.35 -25.83 -14.60
N PRO A 169 -18.78 -24.76 -15.29
CA PRO A 169 -19.67 -24.91 -16.45
C PRO A 169 -19.01 -25.67 -17.61
N GLU A 170 -17.68 -25.63 -17.71
CA GLU A 170 -16.89 -26.38 -18.71
C GLU A 170 -17.05 -27.90 -18.61
N ALA A 171 -17.52 -28.43 -17.47
CA ALA A 171 -17.80 -29.85 -17.34
C ALA A 171 -18.86 -30.32 -18.34
N ALA A 172 -19.78 -29.43 -18.75
CA ALA A 172 -20.79 -29.72 -19.77
C ALA A 172 -20.20 -29.96 -21.17
N LEU A 173 -18.97 -29.47 -21.44
CA LEU A 173 -18.29 -29.67 -22.72
C LEU A 173 -17.80 -31.12 -22.91
N LEU A 174 -17.79 -31.93 -21.84
CA LEU A 174 -17.44 -33.36 -21.92
C LEU A 174 -18.56 -34.21 -22.54
N GLY A 175 -19.74 -33.63 -22.78
CA GLY A 175 -20.85 -34.27 -23.47
C GLY A 175 -22.16 -34.18 -22.67
N PRO A 176 -23.32 -34.32 -23.36
CA PRO A 176 -24.64 -34.18 -22.74
C PRO A 176 -24.93 -35.25 -21.69
N ASP A 177 -24.28 -36.41 -21.78
CA ASP A 177 -24.41 -37.57 -20.89
C ASP A 177 -23.31 -37.62 -19.79
N VAL A 178 -22.54 -36.55 -19.61
CA VAL A 178 -21.45 -36.49 -18.62
C VAL A 178 -21.90 -36.85 -17.20
N VAL A 179 -23.12 -36.45 -16.81
CA VAL A 179 -23.69 -36.74 -15.49
C VAL A 179 -24.01 -38.22 -15.33
N ASP A 180 -24.52 -38.87 -16.38
CA ASP A 180 -24.87 -40.28 -16.35
C ASP A 180 -23.63 -41.17 -16.37
N ARG A 181 -22.61 -40.80 -17.16
CA ARG A 181 -21.31 -41.48 -17.14
C ARG A 181 -20.62 -41.34 -15.78
N TRP A 182 -20.67 -40.17 -15.16
CA TRP A 182 -20.16 -39.97 -13.81
C TRP A 182 -20.92 -40.82 -12.77
N ARG A 183 -22.26 -40.87 -12.83
CA ARG A 183 -23.06 -41.71 -11.92
C ARG A 183 -22.77 -43.20 -12.06
N ARG A 184 -22.45 -43.66 -13.26
CA ARG A 184 -22.04 -45.06 -13.53
C ARG A 184 -20.58 -45.34 -13.11
N GLY A 185 -19.86 -44.34 -12.60
CA GLY A 185 -18.47 -44.49 -12.18
C GLY A 185 -17.51 -44.71 -13.35
N ASP A 186 -17.83 -44.23 -14.55
CA ASP A 186 -16.96 -44.35 -15.72
C ASP A 186 -15.56 -43.74 -15.43
N PRO A 187 -14.49 -44.57 -15.40
CA PRO A 187 -13.16 -44.12 -15.03
C PRO A 187 -12.64 -43.00 -15.95
N ALA A 188 -13.00 -43.02 -17.23
CA ALA A 188 -12.58 -42.02 -18.20
C ALA A 188 -13.22 -40.65 -17.90
N THR A 189 -14.53 -40.62 -17.64
CA THR A 189 -15.25 -39.39 -17.27
C THR A 189 -14.77 -38.83 -15.93
N VAL A 190 -14.56 -39.68 -14.91
CA VAL A 190 -14.04 -39.25 -13.61
C VAL A 190 -12.65 -38.65 -13.75
N HIS A 191 -11.76 -39.28 -14.52
CA HIS A 191 -10.42 -38.76 -14.75
C HIS A 191 -10.45 -37.43 -15.52
N ALA A 192 -11.25 -37.32 -16.58
CA ALA A 192 -11.38 -36.10 -17.38
C ALA A 192 -11.90 -34.91 -16.55
N LEU A 193 -12.88 -35.14 -15.68
CA LEU A 193 -13.40 -34.11 -14.76
C LEU A 193 -12.36 -33.71 -13.71
N ALA A 194 -11.63 -34.66 -13.15
CA ALA A 194 -10.55 -34.37 -12.20
C ALA A 194 -9.40 -33.59 -12.86
N GLU A 195 -9.08 -33.94 -14.11
CA GLU A 195 -8.08 -33.26 -14.94
C GLU A 195 -8.50 -31.81 -15.22
N LEU A 196 -9.77 -31.57 -15.54
CA LEU A 196 -10.34 -30.24 -15.73
C LEU A 196 -10.13 -29.36 -14.48
N GLU A 197 -10.40 -29.88 -13.28
CA GLU A 197 -10.20 -29.15 -12.02
C GLU A 197 -8.71 -28.92 -11.71
N ARG A 198 -7.83 -29.92 -11.96
CA ARG A 198 -6.38 -29.79 -11.78
C ARG A 198 -5.79 -28.74 -12.73
N HIS A 199 -6.14 -28.82 -14.00
CA HIS A 199 -5.72 -27.89 -15.03
C HIS A 199 -6.21 -26.47 -14.73
N ARG A 200 -7.44 -26.32 -14.20
CA ARG A 200 -7.97 -25.01 -13.85
C ARG A 200 -7.24 -24.33 -12.69
N ASN A 201 -6.68 -25.10 -11.78
CA ASN A 201 -5.89 -24.62 -10.65
C ASN A 201 -4.37 -24.73 -10.89
N GLY A 202 -3.95 -25.01 -12.13
CA GLY A 202 -2.55 -24.98 -12.54
C GLY A 202 -1.68 -26.13 -12.05
N LEU A 203 -2.29 -27.22 -11.58
CA LEU A 203 -1.57 -28.43 -11.21
C LEU A 203 -1.19 -29.22 -12.47
N ARG A 204 0.03 -29.74 -12.50
CA ARG A 204 0.48 -30.64 -13.58
C ARG A 204 -0.39 -31.90 -13.57
N THR A 205 -0.78 -32.32 -14.76
CA THR A 205 -1.51 -33.55 -15.01
C THR A 205 -0.66 -34.73 -14.52
N SER A 206 -1.26 -35.61 -13.73
CA SER A 206 -0.59 -36.83 -13.29
C SER A 206 -0.54 -37.75 -14.50
N ALA A 207 0.57 -37.75 -15.24
CA ALA A 207 0.78 -38.76 -16.27
C ALA A 207 0.61 -40.14 -15.61
N THR A 208 -0.39 -40.89 -16.07
CA THR A 208 -0.61 -42.28 -15.72
C THR A 208 0.73 -43.01 -15.88
N ARG A 209 1.28 -43.53 -14.78
CA ARG A 209 2.36 -44.52 -14.87
C ARG A 209 1.67 -45.83 -15.19
N ASP A 210 1.84 -46.28 -16.42
CA ASP A 210 1.65 -47.67 -16.82
C ASP A 210 2.64 -48.58 -16.05
#